data_AF-A0A8H4QMT9-F1
#
_entry.id   AF-A0A8H4QMT9-F1
#
_cell.length_a   1.000
_cell.length_b   1.000
_cell.length_c   1.000
_cell.angle_alpha   90.00
_cell.angle_beta   90.00
_cell.angle_gamma   90.00
#
_symmetry.space_group_name_H-M   'P 1'
#
loop_
_entity.id
_entity.type
_entity.pdbx_description
1 polymer ?
#
loop_
_entity_poly.entity_id
_entity_poly.type
_entity_poly.pdbx_seq_one_letter_code
_entity_poly.pdbx_strand_id
1 'polypeptide(L)'
;MELASNPQSQDVPGSDKEQELRVTFFPELFLQRRIWILDILRREGITRVLDVGCGEGQILGVLCQPAPWLTPPPPEILPPSEIPSSPEDSVPPSPLSNEDDIPNLHMTEVHGLDISDNDLQFAIQAITPPEQVEKVASPGYQPFYRGVQRFEELYACVWKGGLEVINENFVDMECIVSTEVIEHLPQDIYPAFAPILLGVYHPKYFLVTTPSYTFNARFTAPDAPSSARNGYPDPTGRTDRIFRHDDHKFEWTKEEFATWCDETAKDWGYDVQYKTIGRALDPDPWGRDDELAGASSVALFQRRDGMDNATREEKGRAIIQSLSLPSPPHEPLAQYKHVADPASKAPRSLEEIADLVKAKMVEYREVFMRLEELWFEPDIATTCGGWLEFLVRAVEKSSFLNLKRDVDGVQKKKRSLWNVELVGDFVKPSNSWESEVNTSVDYIPMDWIPGEGPHEVDSDPEESTGAEGDVSANTTDDEADDSDSDAATRRWKASTWTTLADQDIHKDAQSSWDVPHSGWGNVKASEIWSDAPQSAKSSFTGWDGDQSGDTTS
;
A
#
# COMPACT_ATOMS: atom_id res chain seq x y z
N MET A 1 -61.57 -35.09 3.95
CA MET A 1 -61.75 -35.70 2.62
C MET A 1 -62.22 -34.59 1.70
N GLU A 2 -61.57 -34.25 0.60
CA GLU A 2 -60.39 -34.77 -0.08
C GLU A 2 -60.00 -33.75 -1.15
N LEU A 3 -58.73 -33.72 -1.51
CA LEU A 3 -58.13 -32.89 -2.55
C LEU A 3 -58.56 -33.35 -3.95
N ALA A 4 -58.70 -32.38 -4.88
CA ALA A 4 -58.47 -32.52 -6.33
C ALA A 4 -58.68 -31.12 -6.97
N SER A 5 -57.97 -30.59 -7.94
CA SER A 5 -56.70 -30.85 -8.62
C SER A 5 -56.63 -29.76 -9.70
N ASN A 6 -55.50 -29.08 -9.80
CA ASN A 6 -55.20 -27.98 -10.73
C ASN A 6 -55.17 -28.44 -12.21
N PRO A 7 -55.57 -27.62 -13.21
CA PRO A 7 -55.08 -27.75 -14.58
C PRO A 7 -54.04 -26.67 -14.90
N GLN A 8 -52.78 -27.14 -14.99
CA GLN A 8 -51.67 -26.66 -15.82
C GLN A 8 -51.80 -25.26 -16.46
N SER A 9 -51.15 -24.26 -15.86
CA SER A 9 -50.53 -23.16 -16.60
C SER A 9 -49.19 -23.63 -17.14
N GLN A 10 -48.97 -23.45 -18.44
CA GLN A 10 -47.72 -23.73 -19.13
C GLN A 10 -46.60 -22.88 -18.51
N ASP A 11 -45.56 -23.56 -18.00
CA ASP A 11 -44.30 -22.93 -17.67
C ASP A 11 -43.68 -22.36 -18.95
N VAL A 12 -43.62 -21.04 -19.03
CA VAL A 12 -42.73 -20.32 -19.94
C VAL A 12 -41.32 -20.46 -19.34
N PRO A 13 -40.34 -21.06 -20.05
CA PRO A 13 -38.97 -21.12 -19.55
C PRO A 13 -38.47 -19.69 -19.34
N GLY A 14 -37.92 -19.46 -18.14
CA GLY A 14 -37.43 -18.17 -17.70
C GLY A 14 -36.42 -17.57 -18.70
N SER A 15 -36.48 -16.24 -18.81
CA SER A 15 -35.51 -15.43 -19.51
C SER A 15 -34.11 -15.68 -18.97
N ASP A 16 -33.28 -16.35 -19.75
CA ASP A 16 -31.83 -16.21 -19.65
C ASP A 16 -31.51 -14.74 -19.97
N LYS A 17 -31.54 -13.88 -18.95
CA LYS A 17 -30.72 -12.68 -18.99
C LYS A 17 -29.30 -13.21 -18.95
N GLU A 18 -28.68 -13.36 -20.11
CA GLU A 18 -27.26 -13.67 -20.24
C GLU A 18 -26.49 -12.73 -19.32
N GLN A 19 -26.05 -13.26 -18.18
CA GLN A 19 -25.42 -12.48 -17.13
C GLN A 19 -23.99 -12.16 -17.55
N GLU A 20 -23.59 -10.93 -17.26
CA GLU A 20 -22.22 -10.48 -17.38
C GLU A 20 -21.28 -11.40 -16.58
N LEU A 21 -20.18 -11.81 -17.21
CA LEU A 21 -19.20 -12.69 -16.61
C LEU A 21 -18.47 -11.94 -15.50
N ARG A 22 -18.37 -12.58 -14.33
CA ARG A 22 -17.52 -12.08 -13.26
C ARG A 22 -16.06 -12.22 -13.67
N VAL A 23 -15.34 -11.11 -13.68
CA VAL A 23 -13.89 -11.06 -13.93
C VAL A 23 -13.21 -10.59 -12.66
N THR A 24 -12.21 -11.33 -12.20
CA THR A 24 -11.44 -11.00 -11.00
C THR A 24 -9.97 -10.81 -11.34
N PHE A 25 -9.27 -10.01 -10.53
CA PHE A 25 -7.86 -9.69 -10.68
C PHE A 25 -7.14 -9.99 -9.37
N PHE A 26 -5.92 -10.54 -9.45
CA PHE A 26 -5.06 -10.71 -8.28
C PHE A 26 -3.62 -10.24 -8.57
N PRO A 27 -3.09 -9.23 -7.84
CA PRO A 27 -3.81 -8.36 -6.91
C PRO A 27 -4.88 -7.52 -7.64
N GLU A 28 -5.70 -6.77 -6.90
CA GLU A 28 -6.74 -5.89 -7.46
C GLU A 28 -6.16 -4.91 -8.50
N LEU A 29 -6.99 -4.50 -9.47
CA LEU A 29 -6.51 -3.76 -10.64
C LEU A 29 -5.86 -2.42 -10.26
N PHE A 30 -6.43 -1.69 -9.31
CA PHE A 30 -5.86 -0.43 -8.84
C PHE A 30 -4.50 -0.64 -8.13
N LEU A 31 -4.31 -1.78 -7.45
CA LEU A 31 -3.02 -2.15 -6.86
C LEU A 31 -2.01 -2.47 -7.97
N GLN A 32 -2.41 -3.17 -9.03
CA GLN A 32 -1.53 -3.41 -10.18
C GLN A 32 -1.06 -2.10 -10.83
N ARG A 33 -1.96 -1.11 -11.00
CA ARG A 33 -1.61 0.25 -11.47
C ARG A 33 -0.58 0.90 -10.56
N ARG A 34 -0.82 0.89 -9.25
CA ARG A 34 0.08 1.46 -8.24
C ARG A 34 1.44 0.77 -8.23
N ILE A 35 1.48 -0.56 -8.32
CA ILE A 35 2.71 -1.35 -8.40
C ILE A 35 3.51 -0.94 -9.64
N TRP A 36 2.86 -0.83 -10.80
CA TRP A 36 3.53 -0.42 -12.04
C TRP A 36 4.15 0.99 -11.94
N ILE A 37 3.43 1.94 -11.33
CA ILE A 37 3.93 3.30 -11.09
C ILE A 37 5.13 3.27 -10.15
N LEU A 38 4.99 2.64 -8.97
CA LEU A 38 6.04 2.61 -7.95
C LEU A 38 7.29 1.86 -8.42
N ASP A 39 7.14 0.81 -9.24
CA ASP A 39 8.26 0.10 -9.85
C ASP A 39 9.10 1.03 -10.72
N ILE A 40 8.46 1.83 -11.58
CA ILE A 40 9.15 2.80 -12.43
C ILE A 40 9.80 3.90 -11.59
N LEU A 41 9.07 4.49 -10.64
CA LEU A 41 9.62 5.55 -9.78
C LEU A 41 10.88 5.08 -9.04
N ARG A 42 10.87 3.84 -8.55
CA ARG A 42 12.01 3.21 -7.86
C ARG A 42 13.17 2.93 -8.79
N ARG A 43 12.90 2.29 -9.93
CA ARG A 43 13.91 1.95 -10.93
C ARG A 43 14.65 3.18 -11.45
N GLU A 44 13.93 4.27 -11.67
CA GLU A 44 14.48 5.52 -12.21
C GLU A 44 15.00 6.47 -11.12
N GLY A 45 14.84 6.12 -9.83
CA GLY A 45 15.33 6.93 -8.70
C GLY A 45 14.68 8.31 -8.60
N ILE A 46 13.37 8.39 -8.87
CA ILE A 46 12.63 9.65 -8.89
C ILE A 46 12.50 10.24 -7.48
N THR A 47 12.65 11.56 -7.40
CA THR A 47 12.56 12.34 -6.15
C THR A 47 11.52 13.45 -6.19
N ARG A 48 11.09 13.88 -7.40
CA ARG A 48 10.08 14.93 -7.58
C ARG A 48 8.92 14.48 -8.46
N VAL A 49 7.73 14.39 -7.88
CA VAL A 49 6.55 13.80 -8.55
C VAL A 49 5.36 14.75 -8.50
N LEU A 50 4.65 14.87 -9.63
CA LEU A 50 3.30 15.42 -9.68
C LEU A 50 2.31 14.30 -10.04
N ASP A 51 1.27 14.14 -9.22
CA ASP A 51 0.14 13.25 -9.45
C ASP A 51 -1.06 14.08 -9.95
N VAL A 52 -1.37 13.97 -11.24
CA VAL A 52 -2.49 14.66 -11.89
C VAL A 52 -3.72 13.75 -11.83
N GLY A 53 -4.81 14.25 -11.27
CA GLY A 53 -5.97 13.45 -10.90
C GLY A 53 -5.67 12.58 -9.67
N CYS A 54 -5.14 13.20 -8.62
CA CYS A 54 -4.65 12.45 -7.46
C CYS A 54 -5.78 11.79 -6.63
N GLY A 55 -7.04 12.17 -6.85
CA GLY A 55 -8.20 11.68 -6.13
C GLY A 55 -7.99 11.78 -4.61
N GLU A 56 -8.24 10.67 -3.92
CA GLU A 56 -8.10 10.57 -2.45
C GLU A 56 -6.63 10.59 -1.97
N GLY A 57 -5.65 10.75 -2.87
CA GLY A 57 -4.23 10.85 -2.52
C GLY A 57 -3.57 9.52 -2.17
N GLN A 58 -4.08 8.42 -2.70
CA GLN A 58 -3.56 7.07 -2.45
C GLN A 58 -2.08 6.89 -2.86
N ILE A 59 -1.66 7.50 -3.97
CA ILE A 59 -0.26 7.54 -4.38
C ILE A 59 0.51 8.53 -3.51
N LEU A 60 -0.03 9.72 -3.29
CA LEU A 60 0.58 10.77 -2.46
C LEU A 60 0.95 10.27 -1.06
N GLY A 61 0.05 9.55 -0.39
CA GLY A 61 0.30 9.00 0.94
C GLY A 61 1.43 7.98 0.99
N VAL A 62 1.62 7.21 -0.09
CA VAL A 62 2.76 6.28 -0.24
C VAL A 62 4.05 7.05 -0.52
N LEU A 63 4.02 8.05 -1.40
CA LEU A 63 5.19 8.88 -1.73
C LEU A 63 5.64 9.75 -0.54
N CYS A 64 4.71 10.07 0.38
CA CYS A 64 5.01 10.79 1.61
C CYS A 64 5.57 9.91 2.73
N GLN A 65 5.67 8.59 2.56
CA GLN A 65 6.40 7.74 3.49
C GLN A 65 7.91 7.96 3.33
N PRO A 66 8.65 8.20 4.43
CA PRO A 66 10.10 8.35 4.33
C PRO A 66 10.78 7.03 3.96
N ALA A 67 11.91 7.11 3.25
CA ALA A 67 12.81 5.97 3.14
C ALA A 67 13.26 5.53 4.56
N PRO A 68 13.34 4.22 4.83
CA PRO A 68 13.71 3.70 6.15
C PRO A 68 15.15 4.02 6.56
N TRP A 69 16.01 4.34 5.59
CA TRP A 69 17.38 4.81 5.76
C TRP A 69 17.77 5.69 4.58
N LEU A 70 18.84 6.48 4.73
CA LEU A 70 19.42 7.32 3.69
C LEU A 70 20.12 6.50 2.62
N THR A 71 20.35 7.12 1.46
CA THR A 71 21.33 6.61 0.49
C THR A 71 22.72 6.48 1.12
N PRO A 72 23.55 5.51 0.68
CA PRO A 72 24.84 5.25 1.28
C PRO A 72 25.71 6.51 1.40
N PRO A 73 26.46 6.67 2.51
CA PRO A 73 27.29 7.84 2.72
C PRO A 73 28.40 7.94 1.65
N PRO A 74 28.81 9.16 1.27
CA PRO A 74 29.99 9.37 0.44
C PRO A 74 31.24 8.69 1.05
N PRO A 75 32.17 8.18 0.21
CA PRO A 75 33.39 7.51 0.69
C PRO A 75 34.27 8.38 1.60
N GLU A 76 34.16 9.71 1.50
CA GLU A 76 34.86 10.66 2.36
C GLU A 76 34.36 10.61 3.82
N ILE A 77 33.09 10.26 4.02
CA ILE A 77 32.44 10.17 5.33
C ILE A 77 32.65 8.77 5.93
N LEU A 78 32.43 7.73 5.13
CA LEU A 78 32.64 6.34 5.53
C LEU A 78 33.50 5.63 4.48
N PRO A 79 34.82 5.47 4.71
CA PRO A 79 35.67 4.81 3.74
C PRO A 79 35.26 3.34 3.55
N PRO A 80 35.47 2.78 2.35
CA PRO A 80 35.24 1.36 2.09
C PRO A 80 36.02 0.48 3.06
N SER A 81 35.47 -0.69 3.38
CA SER A 81 36.14 -1.65 4.25
C SER A 81 37.45 -2.11 3.60
N GLU A 82 38.51 -2.26 4.38
CA GLU A 82 39.79 -2.77 3.87
C GLU A 82 39.59 -4.22 3.41
N ILE A 83 39.96 -4.52 2.15
CA ILE A 83 39.95 -5.89 1.64
C ILE A 83 40.99 -6.68 2.43
N PRO A 84 40.64 -7.82 3.07
CA PRO A 84 41.63 -8.60 3.81
C PRO A 84 42.77 -9.02 2.90
N SER A 85 44.00 -8.82 3.36
CA SER A 85 45.24 -9.11 2.63
C SER A 85 45.63 -10.60 2.66
N SER A 86 44.79 -11.46 3.25
CA SER A 86 45.01 -12.89 3.40
C SER A 86 43.86 -13.68 2.72
N PRO A 87 44.16 -14.72 1.93
CA PRO A 87 43.14 -15.58 1.31
C PRO A 87 42.48 -16.57 2.30
N GLU A 88 42.88 -16.57 3.59
CA GLU A 88 42.35 -17.48 4.61
C GLU A 88 41.28 -16.84 5.50
N ASP A 89 41.16 -15.51 5.51
CA ASP A 89 40.05 -14.78 6.15
C ASP A 89 39.00 -14.39 5.09
N SER A 90 38.24 -15.38 4.63
CA SER A 90 37.21 -15.22 3.59
C SER A 90 35.94 -14.54 4.12
N VAL A 91 36.05 -13.36 4.72
CA VAL A 91 34.91 -12.47 4.93
C VAL A 91 34.84 -11.53 3.73
N PRO A 92 33.91 -11.71 2.79
CA PRO A 92 33.77 -10.80 1.66
C PRO A 92 33.51 -9.37 2.18
N PRO A 93 34.11 -8.34 1.55
CA PRO A 93 33.90 -6.97 1.95
C PRO A 93 32.40 -6.65 1.92
N SER A 94 31.91 -5.94 2.94
CA SER A 94 30.52 -5.47 2.98
C SER A 94 30.19 -4.71 1.70
N PRO A 95 29.16 -5.12 0.94
CA PRO A 95 28.69 -4.30 -0.16
C PRO A 95 28.19 -2.97 0.42
N LEU A 96 28.91 -1.89 0.12
CA LEU A 96 28.48 -0.52 0.39
C LEU A 96 27.18 -0.18 -0.36
N SER A 97 26.87 -0.94 -1.41
CA SER A 97 25.63 -0.86 -2.18
C SER A 97 24.55 -1.73 -1.55
N ASN A 98 23.34 -1.18 -1.44
CA ASN A 98 22.13 -1.93 -1.10
C ASN A 98 21.88 -2.95 -2.23
N GLU A 99 22.11 -4.24 -1.99
CA GLU A 99 21.69 -5.33 -2.89
C GLU A 99 20.21 -5.71 -2.67
N ASP A 100 19.40 -4.80 -2.14
CA ASP A 100 17.97 -5.01 -2.01
C ASP A 100 17.35 -5.07 -3.41
N ASP A 101 16.46 -6.04 -3.63
CA ASP A 101 15.80 -6.25 -4.93
C ASP A 101 14.97 -5.02 -5.37
N ILE A 102 14.59 -4.16 -4.42
CA ILE A 102 13.70 -3.01 -4.62
C ILE A 102 14.33 -1.78 -3.94
N PRO A 103 14.77 -0.74 -4.69
CA PRO A 103 15.37 0.44 -4.10
C PRO A 103 14.33 1.31 -3.39
N ASN A 104 14.76 2.03 -2.35
CA ASN A 104 13.93 2.98 -1.61
C ASN A 104 13.66 4.24 -2.43
N LEU A 105 12.50 4.87 -2.20
CA LEU A 105 12.16 6.18 -2.77
C LEU A 105 12.59 7.29 -1.81
N HIS A 106 13.41 8.21 -2.31
CA HIS A 106 13.95 9.33 -1.56
C HIS A 106 13.28 10.64 -2.02
N MET A 107 11.95 10.71 -1.82
CA MET A 107 11.13 11.83 -2.30
C MET A 107 11.51 13.15 -1.61
N THR A 108 11.74 14.18 -2.41
CA THR A 108 12.01 15.55 -1.96
C THR A 108 10.86 16.50 -2.22
N GLU A 109 10.05 16.23 -3.25
CA GLU A 109 8.95 17.10 -3.67
C GLU A 109 7.79 16.27 -4.24
N VAL A 110 6.58 16.48 -3.73
CA VAL A 110 5.37 15.76 -4.16
C VAL A 110 4.21 16.74 -4.30
N HIS A 111 3.57 16.73 -5.46
CA HIS A 111 2.39 17.55 -5.74
C HIS A 111 1.21 16.66 -6.12
N GLY A 112 0.02 16.96 -5.60
CA GLY A 112 -1.24 16.39 -6.05
C GLY A 112 -2.11 17.47 -6.69
N LEU A 113 -2.72 17.19 -7.83
CA LEU A 113 -3.68 18.07 -8.51
C LEU A 113 -4.98 17.32 -8.73
N ASP A 114 -6.10 17.89 -8.27
CA ASP A 114 -7.44 17.37 -8.58
C ASP A 114 -8.48 18.49 -8.64
N ILE A 115 -9.63 18.23 -9.25
CA ILE A 115 -10.79 19.12 -9.28
C ILE A 115 -11.81 18.82 -8.17
N SER A 116 -11.78 17.60 -7.62
CA SER A 116 -12.79 17.09 -6.67
C SER A 116 -12.53 17.56 -5.25
N ASP A 117 -13.36 18.49 -4.75
CA ASP A 117 -13.27 18.96 -3.36
C ASP A 117 -13.37 17.85 -2.32
N ASN A 118 -14.17 16.81 -2.59
CA ASN A 118 -14.38 15.71 -1.65
C ASN A 118 -13.14 14.83 -1.55
N ASP A 119 -12.54 14.48 -2.69
CA ASP A 119 -11.38 13.59 -2.71
C ASP A 119 -10.13 14.31 -2.17
N LEU A 120 -10.01 15.61 -2.47
CA LEU A 120 -8.91 16.45 -1.97
C LEU A 120 -8.84 16.49 -0.43
N GLN A 121 -9.96 16.33 0.29
CA GLN A 121 -9.92 16.24 1.76
C GLN A 121 -9.13 15.03 2.24
N PHE A 122 -9.27 13.88 1.57
CA PHE A 122 -8.50 12.68 1.86
C PHE A 122 -7.04 12.84 1.41
N ALA A 123 -6.80 13.48 0.26
CA ALA A 123 -5.44 13.75 -0.21
C ALA A 123 -4.65 14.64 0.76
N ILE A 124 -5.30 15.66 1.35
CA ILE A 124 -4.70 16.51 2.37
C ILE A 124 -4.30 15.69 3.61
N GLN A 125 -5.17 14.79 4.07
CA GLN A 125 -4.85 13.88 5.18
C GLN A 125 -3.67 12.98 4.83
N ALA A 126 -3.64 12.44 3.61
CA ALA A 126 -2.58 11.55 3.13
C ALA A 126 -1.18 12.20 3.13
N ILE A 127 -1.08 13.51 2.89
CA ILE A 127 0.19 14.25 2.92
C ILE A 127 0.49 14.91 4.27
N THR A 128 -0.41 14.83 5.25
CA THR A 128 -0.22 15.48 6.55
C THR A 128 0.94 14.80 7.31
N PRO A 129 1.94 15.56 7.79
CA PRO A 129 3.01 15.01 8.60
C PRO A 129 2.44 14.34 9.87
N PRO A 130 2.97 13.17 10.27
CA PRO A 130 2.53 12.53 11.50
C PRO A 130 2.79 13.44 12.71
N GLU A 131 1.90 13.41 13.69
CA GLU A 131 2.11 14.10 14.95
C GLU A 131 3.40 13.58 15.60
N GLN A 132 4.22 14.51 16.12
CA GLN A 132 5.41 14.13 16.87
C GLN A 132 4.96 13.49 18.17
N VAL A 133 5.11 12.17 18.28
CA VAL A 133 4.85 11.44 19.53
C VAL A 133 5.82 11.99 20.58
N GLU A 134 5.30 12.71 21.58
CA GLU A 134 6.10 13.12 22.72
C GLU A 134 6.70 11.85 23.35
N LYS A 135 8.02 11.84 23.55
CA LYS A 135 8.70 10.73 24.24
C LYS A 135 8.13 10.63 25.66
N VAL A 136 7.11 9.80 25.87
CA VAL A 136 6.60 9.50 27.20
C VAL A 136 7.74 8.81 27.95
N ALA A 137 8.25 9.48 28.99
CA ALA A 137 9.43 9.05 29.75
C ALA A 137 9.20 7.81 30.63
N SER A 138 8.06 7.14 30.51
CA SER A 138 7.68 6.02 31.37
C SER A 138 8.42 4.74 30.96
N PRO A 139 9.28 4.19 31.82
CA PRO A 139 9.96 2.92 31.55
C PRO A 139 8.92 1.79 31.60
N GLY A 140 8.49 1.31 30.42
CA GLY A 140 7.67 0.09 30.32
C GLY A 140 6.50 0.14 29.34
N TYR A 141 6.10 1.31 28.84
CA TYR A 141 5.05 1.40 27.82
C TYR A 141 5.45 2.41 26.73
N GLN A 142 6.07 1.90 25.67
CA GLN A 142 6.13 2.63 24.40
C GLN A 142 5.03 2.08 23.51
N PRO A 143 4.15 2.93 22.94
CA PRO A 143 3.14 2.47 22.00
C PRO A 143 3.80 1.74 20.83
N PHE A 144 3.18 0.64 20.38
CA PHE A 144 3.61 -0.11 19.19
C PHE A 144 3.64 0.74 17.91
N TYR A 145 2.98 1.90 17.93
CA TYR A 145 3.10 2.94 16.91
C TYR A 145 4.42 3.69 17.09
N ARG A 146 5.52 3.06 16.66
CA ARG A 146 6.78 3.77 16.40
C ARG A 146 6.55 4.64 15.17
N GLY A 147 6.38 5.95 15.35
CA GLY A 147 6.32 6.88 14.22
C GLY A 147 7.54 6.68 13.32
N VAL A 148 7.32 6.59 12.01
CA VAL A 148 8.41 6.33 11.05
C VAL A 148 9.39 7.51 11.08
N GLN A 149 10.64 7.25 11.45
CA GLN A 149 11.66 8.29 11.52
C GLN A 149 12.06 8.73 10.12
N ARG A 150 12.07 10.04 9.89
CA ARG A 150 12.38 10.66 8.60
C ARG A 150 13.76 11.29 8.64
N PHE A 151 14.66 10.86 7.76
CA PHE A 151 15.99 11.46 7.64
C PHE A 151 16.12 12.44 6.45
N GLU A 152 15.07 12.59 5.64
CA GLU A 152 15.08 13.46 4.45
C GLU A 152 13.91 14.42 4.48
N GLU A 153 14.18 15.68 4.16
CA GLU A 153 13.14 16.68 4.02
C GLU A 153 12.28 16.36 2.79
N LEU A 154 10.97 16.56 2.93
CA LEU A 154 10.01 16.44 1.83
C LEU A 154 9.10 17.67 1.84
N TYR A 155 8.91 18.27 0.68
CA TYR A 155 7.86 19.25 0.44
C TYR A 155 6.66 18.55 -0.23
N ALA A 156 5.48 18.67 0.36
CA ALA A 156 4.25 18.08 -0.17
C ALA A 156 3.16 19.15 -0.30
N CYS A 157 2.48 19.19 -1.45
CA CYS A 157 1.41 20.16 -1.70
C CYS A 157 0.23 19.56 -2.47
N VAL A 158 -0.98 19.86 -2.03
CA VAL A 158 -2.23 19.50 -2.72
C VAL A 158 -2.87 20.74 -3.33
N TRP A 159 -3.22 20.66 -4.61
CA TRP A 159 -3.75 21.74 -5.42
C TRP A 159 -5.15 21.40 -5.92
N LYS A 160 -6.05 22.39 -5.84
CA LYS A 160 -7.35 22.33 -6.49
C LYS A 160 -7.29 23.02 -7.85
N GLY A 161 -7.71 22.32 -8.89
CA GLY A 161 -7.80 22.86 -10.25
C GLY A 161 -7.71 21.78 -11.32
N GLY A 162 -7.96 22.18 -12.57
CA GLY A 162 -7.95 21.28 -13.72
C GLY A 162 -6.86 21.65 -14.73
N LEU A 163 -6.87 20.96 -15.87
CA LEU A 163 -5.86 21.16 -16.92
C LEU A 163 -6.18 22.35 -17.85
N GLU A 164 -7.06 23.26 -17.45
CA GLU A 164 -7.37 24.45 -18.24
C GLU A 164 -6.33 25.56 -18.04
N VAL A 165 -5.58 25.51 -16.94
CA VAL A 165 -4.63 26.56 -16.55
C VAL A 165 -3.25 25.99 -16.25
N ILE A 166 -2.22 26.79 -16.53
CA ILE A 166 -0.83 26.44 -16.23
C ILE A 166 -0.49 26.91 -14.82
N ASN A 167 -0.05 25.98 -13.99
CA ASN A 167 0.66 26.26 -12.75
C ASN A 167 2.18 26.09 -12.91
N GLU A 168 2.93 27.18 -12.70
CA GLU A 168 4.39 27.23 -12.84
C GLU A 168 5.14 26.34 -11.83
N ASN A 169 4.52 25.98 -10.71
CA ASN A 169 5.13 25.08 -9.72
C ASN A 169 5.33 23.66 -10.25
N PHE A 170 4.70 23.29 -11.37
CA PHE A 170 4.76 21.95 -11.95
C PHE A 170 5.80 21.81 -13.06
N VAL A 171 6.44 22.92 -13.46
CA VAL A 171 7.49 22.93 -14.47
C VAL A 171 8.73 22.22 -13.93
N ASP A 172 9.39 21.42 -14.77
CA ASP A 172 10.60 20.65 -14.43
C ASP A 172 10.45 19.54 -13.36
N MET A 173 9.21 19.09 -13.10
CA MET A 173 8.97 17.86 -12.34
C MET A 173 9.70 16.67 -12.99
N GLU A 174 10.26 15.76 -12.19
CA GLU A 174 10.98 14.62 -12.76
C GLU A 174 10.02 13.60 -13.36
N CYS A 175 8.91 13.34 -12.66
CA CYS A 175 7.86 12.45 -13.12
C CYS A 175 6.48 13.09 -12.95
N ILE A 176 5.64 12.96 -13.97
CA ILE A 176 4.20 13.20 -13.86
C ILE A 176 3.50 11.84 -13.94
N VAL A 177 2.54 11.62 -13.04
CA VAL A 177 1.65 10.46 -13.04
C VAL A 177 0.24 10.95 -13.35
N SER A 178 -0.48 10.22 -14.20
CA SER A 178 -1.88 10.47 -14.50
C SER A 178 -2.61 9.14 -14.64
N THR A 179 -3.26 8.72 -13.57
CA THR A 179 -3.85 7.37 -13.46
C THR A 179 -5.36 7.45 -13.65
N GLU A 180 -5.87 6.89 -14.76
CA GLU A 180 -7.31 6.87 -15.07
C GLU A 180 -7.94 8.28 -15.10
N VAL A 181 -7.31 9.23 -15.79
CA VAL A 181 -7.76 10.63 -15.87
C VAL A 181 -8.19 11.02 -17.27
N ILE A 182 -7.44 10.57 -18.28
CA ILE A 182 -7.56 11.10 -19.64
C ILE A 182 -8.96 10.84 -20.24
N GLU A 183 -9.56 9.71 -19.89
CA GLU A 183 -10.91 9.30 -20.28
C GLU A 183 -12.04 10.14 -19.67
N HIS A 184 -11.77 10.85 -18.56
CA HIS A 184 -12.75 11.73 -17.92
C HIS A 184 -12.73 13.15 -18.51
N LEU A 185 -11.73 13.49 -19.33
CA LEU A 185 -11.55 14.84 -19.83
C LEU A 185 -12.65 15.23 -20.82
N PRO A 186 -13.36 16.35 -20.56
CA PRO A 186 -14.28 16.95 -21.52
C PRO A 186 -13.60 17.28 -22.85
N GLN A 187 -14.38 17.29 -23.94
CA GLN A 187 -13.87 17.45 -25.31
C GLN A 187 -13.12 18.78 -25.53
N ASP A 188 -13.48 19.82 -24.81
CA ASP A 188 -12.84 21.14 -24.81
C ASP A 188 -11.52 21.16 -24.02
N ILE A 189 -11.40 20.33 -22.97
CA ILE A 189 -10.21 20.25 -22.11
C ILE A 189 -9.19 19.24 -22.65
N TYR A 190 -9.64 18.11 -23.22
CA TYR A 190 -8.76 17.06 -23.75
C TYR A 190 -7.61 17.58 -24.65
N PRO A 191 -7.83 18.54 -25.58
CA PRO A 191 -6.75 19.12 -26.38
C PRO A 191 -5.62 19.79 -25.58
N ALA A 192 -5.87 20.17 -24.32
CA ALA A 192 -4.88 20.76 -23.42
C ALA A 192 -3.99 19.72 -22.73
N PHE A 193 -4.42 18.45 -22.64
CA PHE A 193 -3.77 17.40 -21.86
C PHE A 193 -2.28 17.21 -22.21
N ALA A 194 -1.99 16.79 -23.44
CA ALA A 194 -0.61 16.57 -23.88
C ALA A 194 0.22 17.88 -23.93
N PRO A 195 -0.29 19.01 -24.46
CA PRO A 195 0.46 20.27 -24.45
C PRO A 195 0.88 20.75 -23.06
N ILE A 196 0.03 20.61 -22.05
CA ILE A 196 0.40 21.00 -20.67
C ILE A 196 1.41 20.01 -20.09
N LEU A 197 1.06 18.72 -20.07
CA LEU A 197 1.86 17.74 -19.34
C LEU A 197 3.22 17.50 -20.00
N LEU A 198 3.27 17.32 -21.32
CA LEU A 198 4.51 16.99 -22.04
C LEU A 198 5.23 18.21 -22.62
N GLY A 199 4.47 19.28 -22.92
CA GLY A 199 4.99 20.51 -23.49
C GLY A 199 5.44 21.51 -22.45
N VAL A 200 4.51 22.02 -21.64
CA VAL A 200 4.78 23.06 -20.64
C VAL A 200 5.52 22.52 -19.43
N TYR A 201 5.08 21.41 -18.85
CA TYR A 201 5.72 20.85 -17.65
C TYR A 201 6.93 19.96 -17.97
N HIS A 202 6.94 19.42 -19.19
CA HIS A 202 8.05 18.69 -19.80
C HIS A 202 8.79 17.76 -18.83
N PRO A 203 8.13 16.80 -18.15
CA PRO A 203 8.80 15.96 -17.18
C PRO A 203 9.80 15.03 -17.84
N LYS A 204 10.76 14.50 -17.07
CA LYS A 204 11.66 13.47 -17.60
C LYS A 204 10.89 12.18 -17.91
N TYR A 205 9.90 11.85 -17.09
CA TYR A 205 9.01 10.71 -17.26
C TYR A 205 7.54 11.13 -17.14
N PHE A 206 6.69 10.58 -17.99
CA PHE A 206 5.24 10.72 -17.86
C PHE A 206 4.59 9.34 -17.90
N LEU A 207 3.85 9.02 -16.84
CA LEU A 207 3.15 7.75 -16.67
C LEU A 207 1.66 8.01 -16.82
N VAL A 208 1.03 7.33 -17.78
CA VAL A 208 -0.41 7.45 -18.02
C VAL A 208 -1.06 6.08 -18.05
N THR A 209 -2.24 5.98 -17.43
CA THR A 209 -3.11 4.81 -17.51
C THR A 209 -4.50 5.20 -17.98
N THR A 210 -5.18 4.28 -18.65
CA THR A 210 -6.58 4.42 -19.04
C THR A 210 -7.21 3.03 -19.22
N PRO A 211 -8.53 2.85 -19.03
CA PRO A 211 -9.22 1.60 -19.29
C PRO A 211 -9.02 1.10 -20.73
N SER A 212 -8.89 -0.22 -20.88
CA SER A 212 -8.84 -0.88 -22.19
C SER A 212 -10.25 -1.28 -22.65
N TYR A 213 -10.78 -0.60 -23.67
CA TYR A 213 -12.06 -0.96 -24.29
C TYR A 213 -12.01 -2.36 -24.90
N THR A 214 -10.84 -2.77 -25.42
CA THR A 214 -10.62 -4.13 -25.98
C THR A 214 -10.96 -5.18 -24.94
N PHE A 215 -10.59 -4.97 -23.67
CA PHE A 215 -10.87 -5.90 -22.60
C PHE A 215 -12.35 -5.97 -22.21
N ASN A 216 -13.20 -5.00 -22.59
CA ASN A 216 -14.63 -5.02 -22.25
C ASN A 216 -15.34 -6.27 -22.81
N ALA A 217 -14.82 -6.87 -23.89
CA ALA A 217 -15.35 -8.12 -24.43
C ALA A 217 -15.17 -9.32 -23.49
N ARG A 218 -14.34 -9.22 -22.44
CA ARG A 218 -14.12 -10.27 -21.43
C ARG A 218 -15.33 -10.49 -20.53
N PHE A 219 -16.20 -9.50 -20.40
CA PHE A 219 -17.39 -9.52 -19.54
C PHE A 219 -18.60 -10.18 -20.22
N THR A 220 -18.54 -10.49 -21.52
CA THR A 220 -19.66 -11.11 -22.24
C THR A 220 -19.20 -12.24 -23.14
N ALA A 221 -20.12 -13.17 -23.44
CA ALA A 221 -19.90 -14.19 -24.46
C ALA A 221 -19.70 -13.53 -25.86
N PRO A 222 -18.92 -14.14 -26.78
CA PRO A 222 -18.66 -13.59 -28.11
C PRO A 222 -19.91 -13.36 -28.97
N ASP A 223 -20.95 -14.17 -28.77
CA ASP A 223 -22.23 -14.16 -29.49
C ASP A 223 -23.34 -13.41 -28.74
N ALA A 224 -23.02 -12.82 -27.58
CA ALA A 224 -23.98 -12.09 -26.78
C ALA A 224 -24.48 -10.83 -27.53
N PRO A 225 -25.79 -10.53 -27.53
CA PRO A 225 -26.33 -9.31 -28.10
C PRO A 225 -25.79 -8.09 -27.35
N SER A 226 -25.82 -6.91 -27.99
CA SER A 226 -25.39 -5.66 -27.34
C SER A 226 -26.15 -5.36 -26.04
N SER A 227 -27.38 -5.87 -25.90
CA SER A 227 -28.19 -5.78 -24.67
C SER A 227 -27.67 -6.62 -23.49
N ALA A 228 -26.73 -7.54 -23.71
CA ALA A 228 -26.12 -8.34 -22.65
C ALA A 228 -24.95 -7.61 -21.96
N ARG A 229 -24.45 -6.51 -22.54
CA ARG A 229 -23.47 -5.66 -21.88
C ARG A 229 -24.18 -4.71 -20.93
N ASN A 230 -23.86 -4.81 -19.64
CA ASN A 230 -24.18 -3.73 -18.71
C ASN A 230 -23.16 -2.60 -18.92
N GLY A 231 -23.63 -1.35 -18.83
CA GLY A 231 -22.78 -0.18 -18.97
C GLY A 231 -23.55 1.01 -19.53
N TYR A 232 -22.80 2.02 -19.96
CA TYR A 232 -23.35 3.31 -20.35
C TYR A 232 -23.04 3.55 -21.83
N PRO A 233 -24.04 3.87 -22.67
CA PRO A 233 -23.77 4.23 -24.05
C PRO A 233 -22.86 5.46 -24.09
N ASP A 234 -21.97 5.52 -25.08
CA ASP A 234 -21.06 6.64 -25.31
C ASP A 234 -21.81 7.99 -25.19
N PRO A 235 -21.55 8.79 -24.14
CA PRO A 235 -22.28 10.03 -23.89
C PRO A 235 -22.03 11.09 -24.97
N THR A 236 -20.97 10.94 -25.77
CA THR A 236 -20.65 11.85 -26.87
C THR A 236 -21.39 11.51 -28.16
N GLY A 237 -21.95 10.29 -28.27
CA GLY A 237 -22.58 9.79 -29.49
C GLY A 237 -21.63 9.63 -30.68
N ARG A 238 -20.31 9.64 -30.45
CA ARG A 238 -19.29 9.45 -31.51
C ARG A 238 -19.19 8.00 -31.94
N THR A 239 -19.53 7.09 -31.04
CA THR A 239 -19.47 5.64 -31.24
C THR A 239 -20.76 4.98 -30.73
N ASP A 240 -21.05 3.78 -31.23
CA ASP A 240 -22.12 2.93 -30.68
C ASP A 240 -21.63 2.06 -29.50
N ARG A 241 -20.55 2.48 -28.83
CA ARG A 241 -19.90 1.70 -27.76
C ARG A 241 -20.66 1.85 -26.44
N ILE A 242 -20.53 0.81 -25.61
CA ILE A 242 -20.99 0.77 -24.22
C ILE A 242 -19.75 0.83 -23.33
N PHE A 243 -19.63 1.90 -22.55
CA PHE A 243 -18.57 2.20 -21.60
C PHE A 243 -18.87 1.58 -20.23
N ARG A 244 -17.82 1.37 -19.44
CA ARG A 244 -17.92 0.78 -18.09
C ARG A 244 -18.40 1.76 -17.04
N HIS A 245 -18.14 3.05 -17.25
CA HIS A 245 -18.52 4.11 -16.33
C HIS A 245 -19.33 5.19 -17.05
N ASP A 246 -20.31 5.76 -16.36
CA ASP A 246 -21.16 6.83 -16.87
C ASP A 246 -20.40 8.14 -17.09
N ASP A 247 -19.31 8.36 -16.37
CA ASP A 247 -18.50 9.57 -16.45
C ASP A 247 -17.36 9.48 -17.48
N HIS A 248 -17.13 8.33 -18.11
CA HIS A 248 -16.16 8.23 -19.20
C HIS A 248 -16.64 8.99 -20.44
N LYS A 249 -15.77 9.84 -21.00
CA LYS A 249 -16.02 10.60 -22.23
C LYS A 249 -15.57 9.82 -23.46
N PHE A 250 -14.65 8.87 -23.31
CA PHE A 250 -14.27 7.88 -24.32
C PHE A 250 -13.60 6.67 -23.65
N GLU A 251 -13.58 5.51 -24.32
CA GLU A 251 -12.76 4.37 -23.95
C GLU A 251 -12.00 3.86 -25.18
N TRP A 252 -10.67 3.80 -25.09
CA TRP A 252 -9.83 3.42 -26.23
C TRP A 252 -9.57 1.92 -26.31
N THR A 253 -9.54 1.40 -27.54
CA THR A 253 -8.92 0.08 -27.77
C THR A 253 -7.41 0.16 -27.56
N LYS A 254 -6.76 -1.00 -27.40
CA LYS A 254 -5.29 -1.07 -27.31
C LYS A 254 -4.59 -0.42 -28.52
N GLU A 255 -5.16 -0.54 -29.72
CA GLU A 255 -4.64 0.07 -30.95
C GLU A 255 -4.84 1.59 -30.98
N GLU A 256 -6.00 2.08 -30.53
CA GLU A 256 -6.30 3.51 -30.44
C GLU A 256 -5.35 4.19 -29.44
N PHE A 257 -5.15 3.57 -28.28
CA PHE A 257 -4.20 4.05 -27.27
C PHE A 257 -2.76 4.03 -27.77
N ALA A 258 -2.33 2.95 -28.43
CA ALA A 258 -1.00 2.87 -29.04
C ALA A 258 -0.77 3.97 -30.09
N THR A 259 -1.75 4.20 -30.96
CA THR A 259 -1.68 5.26 -31.99
C THR A 259 -1.56 6.63 -31.34
N TRP A 260 -2.39 6.94 -30.34
CA TRP A 260 -2.31 8.19 -29.59
C TRP A 260 -0.95 8.37 -28.90
N CYS A 261 -0.41 7.30 -28.31
CA CYS A 261 0.89 7.32 -27.67
C CYS A 261 2.01 7.65 -28.66
N ASP A 262 2.04 6.97 -29.81
CA ASP A 262 3.07 7.14 -30.82
C ASP A 262 3.05 8.55 -31.45
N GLU A 263 1.86 9.07 -31.75
CA GLU A 263 1.68 10.43 -32.27
C GLU A 263 2.10 11.49 -31.24
N THR A 264 1.63 11.34 -29.99
CA THR A 264 1.94 12.26 -28.90
C THR A 264 3.44 12.26 -28.58
N ALA A 265 4.07 11.09 -28.50
CA ALA A 265 5.49 10.96 -28.25
C ALA A 265 6.33 11.63 -29.35
N LYS A 266 5.93 11.45 -30.62
CA LYS A 266 6.58 12.10 -31.75
C LYS A 266 6.45 13.63 -31.71
N ASP A 267 5.26 14.14 -31.42
CA ASP A 267 4.96 15.57 -31.44
C ASP A 267 5.66 16.36 -30.33
N TRP A 268 5.91 15.71 -29.19
CA TRP A 268 6.53 16.30 -28.02
C TRP A 268 7.96 15.82 -27.77
N GLY A 269 8.52 14.97 -28.63
CA GLY A 269 9.91 14.50 -28.53
C GLY A 269 10.16 13.61 -27.30
N TYR A 270 9.35 12.56 -27.15
CA TYR A 270 9.50 11.51 -26.14
C TYR A 270 9.70 10.15 -26.83
N ASP A 271 10.34 9.23 -26.11
CA ASP A 271 10.20 7.80 -26.32
C ASP A 271 8.98 7.30 -25.58
N VAL A 272 8.27 6.30 -26.11
CA VAL A 272 7.11 5.71 -25.43
C VAL A 272 7.20 4.19 -25.41
N GLN A 273 6.83 3.62 -24.26
CA GLN A 273 6.63 2.19 -24.09
C GLN A 273 5.23 1.99 -23.52
N TYR A 274 4.38 1.25 -24.23
CA TYR A 274 3.03 0.94 -23.78
C TYR A 274 2.81 -0.57 -23.66
N LYS A 275 1.97 -0.96 -22.71
CA LYS A 275 1.51 -2.34 -22.49
C LYS A 275 0.14 -2.32 -21.81
N THR A 276 -0.40 -3.49 -21.53
CA THR A 276 -1.61 -3.64 -20.72
C THR A 276 -1.30 -4.34 -19.40
N ILE A 277 -2.05 -4.03 -18.35
CA ILE A 277 -2.03 -4.70 -17.03
C ILE A 277 -3.45 -5.12 -16.64
N GLY A 278 -3.60 -5.93 -15.60
CA GLY A 278 -4.90 -6.48 -15.23
C GLY A 278 -5.30 -7.66 -16.10
N ARG A 279 -4.49 -8.73 -16.12
CA ARG A 279 -4.92 -10.02 -16.68
C ARG A 279 -5.95 -10.64 -15.74
N ALA A 280 -7.02 -11.19 -16.30
CA ALA A 280 -8.03 -11.92 -15.53
C ALA A 280 -7.38 -13.12 -14.83
N LEU A 281 -7.83 -13.41 -13.60
CA LEU A 281 -7.39 -14.60 -12.86
C LEU A 281 -7.95 -15.89 -13.48
N ASP A 282 -9.23 -15.85 -13.85
CA ASP A 282 -9.91 -16.97 -14.48
C ASP A 282 -9.70 -16.97 -16.00
N PRO A 283 -9.35 -18.11 -16.61
CA PRO A 283 -9.20 -18.20 -18.05
C PRO A 283 -10.52 -17.89 -18.75
N ASP A 284 -10.47 -17.17 -19.88
CA ASP A 284 -11.62 -16.93 -20.72
C ASP A 284 -12.12 -18.27 -21.30
N PRO A 285 -13.41 -18.62 -21.15
CA PRO A 285 -13.97 -19.87 -21.66
C PRO A 285 -13.79 -20.07 -23.18
N TRP A 286 -13.55 -18.99 -23.93
CA TRP A 286 -13.34 -19.00 -25.38
C TRP A 286 -11.88 -18.79 -25.80
N GLY A 287 -10.95 -18.74 -24.84
CA GLY A 287 -9.51 -18.62 -25.12
C GLY A 287 -9.08 -17.28 -25.71
N ARG A 288 -9.80 -16.18 -25.42
CA ARG A 288 -9.51 -14.84 -25.95
C ARG A 288 -8.52 -14.04 -25.11
N ASP A 289 -8.00 -14.57 -24.00
CA ASP A 289 -7.20 -13.79 -23.04
C ASP A 289 -5.98 -13.09 -23.67
N ASP A 290 -5.27 -13.74 -24.59
CA ASP A 290 -4.11 -13.11 -25.27
C ASP A 290 -4.53 -12.02 -26.28
N GLU A 291 -5.72 -12.15 -26.88
CA GLU A 291 -6.27 -11.13 -27.78
C GLU A 291 -6.75 -9.91 -26.98
N LEU A 292 -7.45 -10.14 -25.87
CA LEU A 292 -8.03 -9.10 -25.01
C LEU A 292 -6.97 -8.41 -24.13
N ALA A 293 -5.88 -9.12 -23.83
CA ALA A 293 -4.76 -8.68 -23.02
C ALA A 293 -5.19 -8.24 -21.60
N GLY A 294 -4.84 -7.02 -21.17
CA GLY A 294 -5.14 -6.51 -19.83
C GLY A 294 -6.28 -5.48 -19.79
N ALA A 295 -6.92 -5.38 -18.63
CA ALA A 295 -8.03 -4.47 -18.36
C ALA A 295 -7.67 -2.97 -18.39
N SER A 296 -6.43 -2.60 -18.09
CA SER A 296 -5.93 -1.22 -18.19
C SER A 296 -4.76 -1.15 -19.15
N SER A 297 -4.77 -0.14 -20.02
CA SER A 297 -3.63 0.24 -20.85
C SER A 297 -2.74 1.20 -20.07
N VAL A 298 -1.42 1.02 -20.16
CA VAL A 298 -0.43 1.87 -19.48
C VAL A 298 0.67 2.28 -20.45
N ALA A 299 1.16 3.51 -20.32
CA ALA A 299 2.26 4.02 -21.12
C ALA A 299 3.28 4.81 -20.27
N LEU A 300 4.55 4.50 -20.49
CA LEU A 300 5.71 5.21 -19.99
C LEU A 300 6.29 6.07 -21.12
N PHE A 301 6.19 7.38 -20.99
CA PHE A 301 6.88 8.34 -21.84
C PHE A 301 8.19 8.74 -21.18
N GLN A 302 9.29 8.73 -21.93
CA GLN A 302 10.61 9.18 -21.49
C GLN A 302 11.09 10.31 -22.39
N ARG A 303 11.41 11.47 -21.80
CA ARG A 303 11.81 12.65 -22.56
C ARG A 303 13.13 12.41 -23.30
N ARG A 304 13.17 12.74 -24.60
CA ARG A 304 14.40 12.74 -25.39
C ARG A 304 15.12 14.08 -25.30
N ASP A 305 16.44 14.05 -25.36
CA ASP A 305 17.27 15.26 -25.42
C ASP A 305 17.28 15.95 -26.80
N GLY A 306 16.53 15.42 -27.79
CA GLY A 306 16.56 15.89 -29.18
C GLY A 306 15.77 17.18 -29.46
N MET A 307 14.87 17.58 -28.57
CA MET A 307 14.15 18.85 -28.61
C MET A 307 14.48 19.62 -27.33
N ASP A 308 14.69 20.93 -27.43
CA ASP A 308 14.99 21.76 -26.27
C ASP A 308 13.73 22.03 -25.43
N ASN A 309 13.88 22.14 -24.11
CA ASN A 309 12.75 22.35 -23.20
C ASN A 309 12.05 23.69 -23.46
N ALA A 310 12.80 24.76 -23.72
CA ALA A 310 12.19 26.07 -24.00
C ALA A 310 11.34 26.03 -25.27
N THR A 311 11.76 25.25 -26.28
CA THR A 311 10.97 25.05 -27.51
C THR A 311 9.69 24.26 -27.25
N ARG A 312 9.74 23.21 -26.42
CA ARG A 312 8.53 22.46 -26.00
C ARG A 312 7.57 23.35 -25.25
N GLU A 313 8.10 24.11 -24.30
CA GLU A 313 7.32 24.98 -23.44
C GLU A 313 6.65 26.09 -24.24
N GLU A 314 7.38 26.76 -25.13
CA GLU A 314 6.82 27.79 -26.03
C GLU A 314 5.68 27.23 -26.90
N LYS A 315 5.89 26.05 -27.50
CA LYS A 315 4.86 25.35 -28.28
C LYS A 315 3.65 25.00 -27.41
N GLY A 316 3.86 24.46 -26.21
CA GLY A 316 2.81 24.11 -25.25
C GLY A 316 1.98 25.32 -24.85
N ARG A 317 2.63 26.39 -24.40
CA ARG A 317 1.98 27.64 -23.98
C ARG A 317 1.19 28.28 -25.13
N ALA A 318 1.72 28.28 -26.35
CA ALA A 318 1.02 28.81 -27.51
C ALA A 318 -0.29 28.04 -27.81
N ILE A 319 -0.27 26.70 -27.70
CA ILE A 319 -1.46 25.88 -27.87
C ILE A 319 -2.47 26.19 -26.77
N ILE A 320 -2.06 26.21 -25.50
CA ILE A 320 -2.97 26.50 -24.38
C ILE A 320 -3.59 27.88 -24.48
N GLN A 321 -2.80 28.89 -24.85
CA GLN A 321 -3.31 30.23 -25.11
C GLN A 321 -4.35 30.24 -26.24
N SER A 322 -4.16 29.44 -27.28
CA SER A 322 -5.11 29.35 -28.40
C SER A 322 -6.43 28.68 -28.04
N LEU A 323 -6.44 27.76 -27.06
CA LEU A 323 -7.66 27.10 -26.59
C LEU A 323 -8.57 28.04 -25.80
N SER A 324 -8.02 29.12 -25.22
CA SER A 324 -8.78 30.16 -24.50
C SER A 324 -9.76 29.60 -23.45
N LEU A 325 -9.31 28.58 -22.70
CA LEU A 325 -10.13 27.91 -21.68
C LEU A 325 -10.32 28.81 -20.45
N PRO A 326 -11.57 29.03 -19.98
CA PRO A 326 -11.83 29.83 -18.79
C PRO A 326 -11.68 28.99 -17.52
N SER A 327 -10.71 29.31 -16.66
CA SER A 327 -10.59 28.66 -15.35
C SER A 327 -9.85 29.56 -14.34
N PRO A 328 -10.19 29.51 -13.04
CA PRO A 328 -9.38 30.14 -12.01
C PRO A 328 -7.97 29.51 -11.94
N PRO A 329 -6.96 30.23 -11.43
CA PRO A 329 -5.66 29.63 -11.15
C PRO A 329 -5.79 28.51 -10.11
N HIS A 330 -4.85 27.55 -10.13
CA HIS A 330 -4.81 26.49 -9.13
C HIS A 330 -4.71 27.06 -7.72
N GLU A 331 -5.57 26.56 -6.83
CA GLU A 331 -5.60 26.94 -5.42
C GLU A 331 -4.78 25.94 -4.60
N PRO A 332 -3.73 26.36 -3.86
CA PRO A 332 -3.01 25.47 -2.96
C PRO A 332 -3.85 25.25 -1.68
N LEU A 333 -4.43 24.06 -1.53
CA LEU A 333 -5.28 23.73 -0.38
C LEU A 333 -4.48 23.36 0.86
N ALA A 334 -3.37 22.64 0.68
CA ALA A 334 -2.49 22.26 1.78
C ALA A 334 -1.04 22.21 1.32
N GLN A 335 -0.14 22.67 2.20
CA GLN A 335 1.29 22.71 1.98
C GLN A 335 1.99 22.28 3.26
N TYR A 336 2.76 21.21 3.19
CA TYR A 336 3.51 20.69 4.31
C TYR A 336 4.99 20.54 3.98
N LYS A 337 5.82 20.91 4.96
CA LYS A 337 7.23 20.55 4.97
C LYS A 337 7.43 19.45 6.00
N HIS A 338 7.73 18.24 5.54
CA HIS A 338 8.17 17.16 6.42
C HIS A 338 9.64 17.40 6.76
N VAL A 339 9.91 17.69 8.04
CA VAL A 339 11.24 18.01 8.52
C VAL A 339 12.04 16.72 8.72
N ALA A 340 13.32 16.74 8.33
CA ALA A 340 14.25 15.67 8.62
C ALA A 340 14.65 15.67 10.09
N ASP A 341 14.96 14.49 10.62
CA ASP A 341 15.52 14.35 11.96
C ASP A 341 16.80 15.21 12.11
N PRO A 342 16.99 15.94 13.23
CA PRO A 342 18.18 16.74 13.45
C PRO A 342 19.50 15.97 13.39
N ALA A 343 19.49 14.65 13.63
CA ALA A 343 20.67 13.79 13.53
C ALA A 343 20.95 13.31 12.09
N SER A 344 20.09 13.63 11.12
CA SER A 344 20.28 13.23 9.72
C SER A 344 21.65 13.63 9.20
N LYS A 345 22.37 12.67 8.60
CA LYS A 345 23.73 12.81 8.06
C LYS A 345 24.77 13.24 9.09
N ALA A 346 24.48 13.10 10.39
CA ALA A 346 25.37 13.43 11.50
C ALA A 346 25.55 12.23 12.45
N PRO A 347 26.17 11.13 11.98
CA PRO A 347 26.40 9.95 12.80
C PRO A 347 27.36 10.25 13.96
N ARG A 348 27.15 9.55 15.08
CA ARG A 348 28.12 9.50 16.19
C ARG A 348 29.30 8.59 15.88
N SER A 349 30.24 8.48 16.82
CA SER A 349 31.38 7.59 16.65
C SER A 349 30.94 6.13 16.57
N LEU A 350 31.72 5.30 15.86
CA LEU A 350 31.44 3.86 15.72
C LEU A 350 31.45 3.14 17.08
N GLU A 351 32.26 3.60 18.03
CA GLU A 351 32.32 3.08 19.40
C GLU A 351 31.02 3.35 20.15
N GLU A 352 30.51 4.59 20.10
CA GLU A 352 29.23 4.95 20.72
C GLU A 352 28.05 4.19 20.12
N ILE A 353 28.05 3.98 18.79
CA ILE A 353 27.02 3.18 18.13
C ILE A 353 27.07 1.74 18.61
N ALA A 354 28.26 1.12 18.67
CA ALA A 354 28.42 -0.26 19.14
C ALA A 354 28.03 -0.43 20.61
N ASP A 355 28.40 0.51 21.47
CA ASP A 355 28.03 0.50 22.88
C ASP A 355 26.50 0.61 23.06
N LEU A 356 25.83 1.44 22.25
CA LEU A 356 24.37 1.56 22.26
C LEU A 356 23.70 0.26 21.81
N VAL A 357 24.19 -0.37 20.74
CA VAL A 357 23.69 -1.68 20.28
C VAL A 357 23.79 -2.71 21.40
N LYS A 358 24.95 -2.81 22.05
CA LYS A 358 25.14 -3.72 23.20
C LYS A 358 24.18 -3.39 24.34
N ALA A 359 24.01 -2.11 24.68
CA ALA A 359 23.09 -1.70 25.74
C ALA A 359 21.65 -2.16 25.42
N LYS A 360 21.22 -2.03 24.16
CA LYS A 360 19.89 -2.49 23.71
C LYS A 360 19.74 -4.00 23.73
N MET A 361 20.73 -4.75 23.25
CA MET A 361 20.69 -6.22 23.32
C MET A 361 20.62 -6.72 24.77
N VAL A 362 21.36 -6.09 25.68
CA VAL A 362 21.30 -6.39 27.13
C VAL A 362 19.95 -6.00 27.73
N GLU A 363 19.39 -4.85 27.34
CA GLU A 363 18.06 -4.39 27.77
C GLU A 363 16.98 -5.42 27.37
N TYR A 364 17.02 -5.91 26.13
CA TYR A 364 16.11 -6.95 25.64
C TYR A 364 16.42 -8.35 26.16
N ARG A 365 17.58 -8.55 26.80
CA ARG A 365 18.09 -9.85 27.26
C ARG A 365 18.28 -10.85 26.12
N GLU A 366 18.58 -10.34 24.93
CA GLU A 366 18.78 -11.14 23.73
C GLU A 366 20.27 -11.20 23.37
N VAL A 367 20.76 -12.40 23.07
CA VAL A 367 22.13 -12.61 22.58
C VAL A 367 22.19 -12.43 21.07
N PHE A 368 21.07 -12.66 20.38
CA PHE A 368 20.91 -12.55 18.95
C PHE A 368 19.75 -11.61 18.63
N MET A 369 20.00 -10.60 17.78
CA MET A 369 18.95 -9.73 17.26
C MET A 369 19.14 -9.55 15.76
N ARG A 370 18.03 -9.41 15.00
CA ARG A 370 18.12 -9.09 13.57
C ARG A 370 18.66 -7.67 13.42
N LEU A 371 19.44 -7.43 12.37
CA LEU A 371 19.96 -6.09 12.08
C LEU A 371 18.82 -5.06 11.91
N GLU A 372 17.71 -5.48 11.27
CA GLU A 372 16.53 -4.63 11.09
C GLU A 372 15.82 -4.30 12.42
N GLU A 373 15.73 -5.27 13.34
CA GLU A 373 15.14 -5.02 14.67
C GLU A 373 15.95 -3.96 15.43
N LEU A 374 17.28 -4.05 15.37
CA LEU A 374 18.17 -3.04 15.92
C LEU A 374 18.04 -1.70 15.19
N TRP A 375 17.90 -1.70 13.86
CA TRP A 375 17.75 -0.46 13.09
C TRP A 375 16.50 0.32 13.49
N PHE A 376 15.37 -0.36 13.64
CA PHE A 376 14.10 0.30 13.99
C PHE A 376 13.99 0.68 15.47
N GLU A 377 15.04 0.49 16.27
CA GLU A 377 15.17 1.17 17.55
C GLU A 377 15.47 2.66 17.33
N PRO A 378 14.61 3.58 17.81
CA PRO A 378 14.71 5.02 17.48
C PRO A 378 16.08 5.62 17.77
N ASP A 379 16.69 5.24 18.89
CA ASP A 379 17.98 5.79 19.29
C ASP A 379 19.13 5.26 18.41
N ILE A 380 19.03 4.04 17.86
CA ILE A 380 20.08 3.44 17.01
C ILE A 380 20.13 4.14 15.66
N ALA A 381 19.01 4.23 14.94
CA ALA A 381 18.97 4.90 13.63
C ALA A 381 19.36 6.39 13.74
N THR A 382 18.90 7.08 14.80
CA THR A 382 19.29 8.47 15.11
C THR A 382 20.80 8.58 15.34
N THR A 383 21.38 7.69 16.14
CA THR A 383 22.83 7.71 16.44
C THR A 383 23.67 7.40 15.20
N CYS A 384 23.15 6.60 14.27
CA CYS A 384 23.75 6.34 12.96
C CYS A 384 23.52 7.46 11.93
N GLY A 385 22.80 8.53 12.31
CA GLY A 385 22.48 9.65 11.44
C GLY A 385 21.67 9.29 10.20
N GLY A 386 20.89 8.21 10.26
CA GLY A 386 20.11 7.70 9.13
C GLY A 386 20.89 6.85 8.13
N TRP A 387 22.19 6.60 8.33
CA TRP A 387 22.98 5.68 7.49
C TRP A 387 23.08 4.28 8.10
N LEU A 388 22.42 3.32 7.46
CA LEU A 388 22.48 1.90 7.85
C LEU A 388 23.92 1.36 7.79
N GLU A 389 24.75 1.88 6.88
CA GLU A 389 26.15 1.50 6.72
C GLU A 389 26.99 1.80 7.98
N PHE A 390 26.63 2.83 8.75
CA PHE A 390 27.30 3.13 10.03
C PHE A 390 26.99 2.08 11.09
N LEU A 391 25.74 1.59 11.17
CA LEU A 391 25.38 0.49 12.05
C LEU A 391 26.19 -0.76 11.72
N VAL A 392 26.19 -1.15 10.43
CA VAL A 392 26.95 -2.32 9.95
C VAL A 392 28.42 -2.18 10.31
N ARG A 393 29.05 -1.02 10.04
CA ARG A 393 30.47 -0.80 10.31
C ARG A 393 30.79 -0.79 11.81
N ALA A 394 29.90 -0.24 12.65
CA ALA A 394 30.07 -0.24 14.10
C ALA A 394 30.06 -1.67 14.66
N VAL A 395 29.17 -2.51 14.15
CA VAL A 395 29.12 -3.95 14.51
C VAL A 395 30.41 -4.65 14.05
N GLU A 396 30.85 -4.45 12.80
CA GLU A 396 32.06 -5.10 12.26
C GLU A 396 33.35 -4.75 13.01
N LYS A 397 33.47 -3.51 13.50
CA LYS A 397 34.69 -3.05 14.20
C LYS A 397 34.66 -3.30 15.71
N SER A 398 33.53 -3.71 16.26
CA SER A 398 33.40 -3.97 17.69
C SER A 398 34.15 -5.25 18.08
N SER A 399 34.71 -5.27 19.29
CA SER A 399 35.31 -6.48 19.88
C SER A 399 34.30 -7.39 20.57
N PHE A 400 33.07 -6.89 20.79
CA PHE A 400 32.02 -7.57 21.55
C PHE A 400 30.75 -7.79 20.73
N LEU A 401 30.72 -7.41 19.45
CA LEU A 401 29.63 -7.73 18.54
C LEU A 401 30.18 -8.53 17.36
N ASN A 402 29.37 -9.45 16.86
CA ASN A 402 29.69 -10.25 15.69
C ASN A 402 28.52 -10.23 14.73
N LEU A 403 28.77 -9.85 13.47
CA LEU A 403 27.74 -9.82 12.42
C LEU A 403 27.68 -11.19 11.73
N LYS A 404 26.65 -11.97 12.02
CA LYS A 404 26.39 -13.25 11.37
C LYS A 404 25.70 -13.03 10.03
N ARG A 405 26.44 -13.34 8.96
CA ARG A 405 25.97 -13.34 7.57
C ARG A 405 25.58 -14.72 7.06
N ASP A 406 25.91 -15.78 7.81
CA ASP A 406 25.72 -17.16 7.40
C ASP A 406 24.89 -17.90 8.45
N VAL A 407 23.98 -18.76 7.97
CA VAL A 407 23.30 -19.78 8.79
C VAL A 407 23.58 -21.10 8.09
N ASP A 408 24.18 -22.06 8.79
CA ASP A 408 24.46 -23.42 8.30
C ASP A 408 25.25 -23.52 6.98
N GLY A 409 26.20 -22.60 6.76
CA GLY A 409 27.08 -22.62 5.59
C GLY A 409 26.49 -21.99 4.33
N VAL A 410 25.29 -21.42 4.40
CA VAL A 410 24.67 -20.64 3.31
C VAL A 410 24.86 -19.15 3.56
N GLN A 411 25.57 -18.49 2.63
CA GLN A 411 25.80 -17.04 2.69
C GLN A 411 24.53 -16.26 2.39
N LYS A 412 24.04 -15.48 3.36
CA LYS A 412 22.85 -14.64 3.19
C LYS A 412 23.24 -13.33 2.52
N LYS A 413 22.89 -13.19 1.24
CA LYS A 413 23.14 -11.97 0.46
C LYS A 413 22.29 -10.78 0.92
N LYS A 414 21.06 -11.02 1.39
CA LYS A 414 20.12 -9.98 1.80
C LYS A 414 20.37 -9.50 3.23
N ARG A 415 20.46 -8.17 3.40
CA ARG A 415 20.68 -7.49 4.69
C ARG A 415 19.60 -7.83 5.72
N SER A 416 18.36 -8.03 5.27
CA SER A 416 17.22 -8.43 6.11
C SER A 416 17.41 -9.76 6.86
N LEU A 417 18.35 -10.59 6.39
CA LEU A 417 18.62 -11.91 6.97
C LEU A 417 19.81 -11.91 7.94
N TRP A 418 20.49 -10.77 8.11
CA TRP A 418 21.68 -10.64 8.94
C TRP A 418 21.33 -10.51 10.43
N ASN A 419 22.12 -11.16 11.28
CA ASN A 419 21.94 -11.13 12.74
C ASN A 419 23.19 -10.58 13.42
N VAL A 420 22.98 -9.85 14.50
CA VAL A 420 24.05 -9.38 15.40
C VAL A 420 24.08 -10.28 16.62
N GLU A 421 25.25 -10.83 16.92
CA GLU A 421 25.54 -11.64 18.10
C GLU A 421 26.37 -10.81 19.09
N LEU A 422 25.99 -10.86 20.37
CA LEU A 422 26.74 -10.25 21.45
C LEU A 422 27.79 -11.22 21.97
N VAL A 423 29.06 -10.92 21.71
CA VAL A 423 30.23 -11.76 22.05
C VAL A 423 30.81 -11.34 23.39
N GLY A 424 30.80 -12.25 24.36
CA GLY A 424 31.37 -12.07 25.69
C GLY A 424 30.84 -13.07 26.70
N ASP A 425 31.51 -13.21 27.85
CA ASP A 425 31.08 -14.06 28.96
C ASP A 425 29.79 -13.50 29.58
N PHE A 426 28.65 -13.84 28.97
CA PHE A 426 27.42 -13.89 29.72
C PHE A 426 27.62 -14.98 30.76
N VAL A 427 27.63 -14.59 32.03
CA VAL A 427 27.19 -15.47 33.09
C VAL A 427 25.81 -15.91 32.64
N LYS A 428 25.71 -17.11 32.04
CA LYS A 428 24.43 -17.83 31.98
C LYS A 428 23.84 -17.61 33.36
N PRO A 429 22.60 -17.10 33.50
CA PRO A 429 21.99 -17.00 34.82
C PRO A 429 22.27 -18.35 35.45
N SER A 430 23.02 -18.35 36.56
CA SER A 430 23.32 -19.58 37.25
C SER A 430 21.98 -20.26 37.36
N ASN A 431 21.83 -21.47 36.81
CA ASN A 431 20.75 -22.32 37.24
C ASN A 431 20.95 -22.46 38.75
N SER A 432 20.37 -21.54 39.51
CA SER A 432 20.16 -21.62 40.95
C SER A 432 18.94 -22.49 41.17
N TRP A 433 18.87 -23.56 40.41
CA TRP A 433 18.31 -24.81 40.86
C TRP A 433 19.56 -25.62 41.17
N GLU A 434 19.93 -25.60 42.44
CA GLU A 434 20.79 -26.64 42.99
C GLU A 434 20.28 -27.97 42.44
N SER A 435 21.20 -28.86 42.12
CA SER A 435 20.92 -30.23 41.73
C SER A 435 20.15 -30.93 42.86
N GLU A 436 18.84 -30.68 42.95
CA GLU A 436 17.93 -31.57 43.63
C GLU A 436 17.82 -32.80 42.74
N VAL A 437 18.49 -33.83 43.24
CA VAL A 437 18.31 -35.21 42.89
C VAL A 437 16.84 -35.44 42.55
N ASN A 438 16.60 -35.91 41.33
CA ASN A 438 15.31 -36.32 40.78
C ASN A 438 14.43 -37.04 41.84
N THR A 439 13.56 -36.29 42.51
CA THR A 439 12.51 -36.83 43.40
C THR A 439 11.18 -36.17 43.08
N SER A 440 10.69 -36.37 41.86
CA SER A 440 9.24 -36.43 41.62
C SER A 440 8.95 -37.77 40.93
N VAL A 441 8.90 -38.82 41.74
CA VAL A 441 8.19 -40.04 41.35
C VAL A 441 6.71 -39.72 41.52
N ASP A 442 6.05 -39.29 40.45
CA ASP A 442 4.60 -39.23 40.42
C ASP A 442 4.08 -40.66 40.56
N TYR A 443 3.50 -40.95 41.73
CA TYR A 443 2.93 -42.26 42.05
C TYR A 443 1.59 -42.39 41.30
N ILE A 444 1.61 -43.01 40.12
CA ILE A 444 0.40 -43.43 39.42
C ILE A 444 -0.12 -44.68 40.15
N PRO A 445 -1.33 -44.66 40.75
CA PRO A 445 -1.90 -45.84 41.37
C PRO A 445 -2.08 -46.97 40.34
N MET A 446 -1.81 -48.20 40.76
CA MET A 446 -1.73 -49.40 39.91
C MET A 446 -3.04 -49.81 39.19
N ASP A 447 -4.12 -49.09 39.43
CA ASP A 447 -5.48 -49.49 39.10
C ASP A 447 -6.12 -48.60 38.01
N TRP A 448 -5.36 -47.64 37.47
CA TRP A 448 -5.86 -46.70 36.48
C TRP A 448 -5.68 -47.25 35.06
N ILE A 449 -6.80 -47.61 34.41
CA ILE A 449 -6.84 -48.10 33.02
C ILE A 449 -7.62 -47.07 32.17
N PRO A 450 -7.05 -46.52 31.09
CA PRO A 450 -7.76 -45.62 30.20
C PRO A 450 -8.75 -46.37 29.31
N GLY A 451 -10.04 -46.04 29.43
CA GLY A 451 -11.08 -46.41 28.46
C GLY A 451 -11.98 -47.58 28.86
N GLU A 452 -12.78 -47.41 29.91
CA GLU A 452 -14.14 -48.00 30.04
C GLU A 452 -14.78 -47.40 31.31
N GLY A 453 -15.63 -46.40 31.15
CA GLY A 453 -16.66 -46.08 32.15
C GLY A 453 -17.94 -46.81 31.75
N PRO A 454 -18.67 -47.46 32.67
CA PRO A 454 -19.95 -48.08 32.35
C PRO A 454 -21.03 -47.02 32.12
N HIS A 455 -21.87 -47.25 31.11
CA HIS A 455 -23.22 -46.67 30.99
C HIS A 455 -23.94 -46.73 32.37
N GLU A 456 -24.77 -45.77 32.79
CA GLU A 456 -26.11 -45.47 32.25
C GLU A 456 -26.75 -44.19 32.88
N VAL A 457 -27.60 -43.55 32.06
CA VAL A 457 -28.78 -42.65 32.26
C VAL A 457 -28.73 -41.24 32.90
N ASP A 458 -28.85 -40.25 32.00
CA ASP A 458 -29.85 -39.16 31.85
C ASP A 458 -30.20 -38.10 32.93
N SER A 459 -30.14 -36.85 32.43
CA SER A 459 -30.99 -35.65 32.63
C SER A 459 -30.59 -34.54 33.65
N ASP A 460 -29.95 -33.49 33.09
CA ASP A 460 -30.17 -32.01 33.19
C ASP A 460 -30.45 -31.29 34.54
N PRO A 461 -30.28 -29.94 34.66
CA PRO A 461 -29.47 -28.98 33.88
C PRO A 461 -28.72 -27.91 34.73
N GLU A 462 -27.98 -27.06 34.03
CA GLU A 462 -27.59 -25.67 34.35
C GLU A 462 -26.49 -25.34 35.39
N GLU A 463 -25.69 -24.37 34.94
CA GLU A 463 -24.94 -23.35 35.69
C GLU A 463 -23.44 -23.58 35.96
N SER A 464 -22.72 -22.46 35.79
CA SER A 464 -21.43 -22.11 36.41
C SER A 464 -20.17 -22.40 35.57
N THR A 465 -19.68 -21.43 34.79
CA THR A 465 -18.76 -20.31 35.14
C THR A 465 -17.27 -20.68 35.09
N GLY A 466 -16.46 -19.73 34.63
CA GLY A 466 -15.01 -19.66 34.89
C GLY A 466 -14.16 -20.41 33.86
N ALA A 467 -13.65 -19.77 32.81
CA ALA A 467 -12.51 -18.85 32.83
C ALA A 467 -11.14 -19.56 32.94
N GLU A 468 -10.27 -19.16 32.01
CA GLU A 468 -8.80 -19.15 32.05
C GLU A 468 -8.04 -20.45 31.79
N GLY A 469 -7.02 -20.36 30.91
CA GLY A 469 -5.95 -21.36 30.86
C GLY A 469 -5.38 -21.65 29.48
N ASP A 470 -4.73 -20.64 28.90
CA ASP A 470 -3.67 -20.79 27.89
C ASP A 470 -2.55 -21.74 28.38
N VAL A 471 -1.93 -22.56 27.51
CA VAL A 471 -0.51 -22.52 27.05
C VAL A 471 -0.06 -23.85 26.41
N SER A 472 0.44 -23.71 25.16
CA SER A 472 1.65 -24.27 24.53
C SER A 472 2.17 -25.69 24.84
N ALA A 473 2.53 -26.46 23.80
CA ALA A 473 3.90 -26.52 23.25
C ALA A 473 4.20 -27.84 22.49
N ASN A 474 4.72 -27.66 21.26
CA ASN A 474 5.79 -28.38 20.54
C ASN A 474 5.97 -29.91 20.56
N THR A 475 6.26 -30.43 19.35
CA THR A 475 7.41 -31.29 18.90
C THR A 475 6.98 -31.97 17.59
N THR A 476 7.77 -32.23 16.54
CA THR A 476 9.20 -32.18 16.20
C THR A 476 9.32 -32.41 14.68
N ASP A 477 10.42 -31.96 14.09
CA ASP A 477 10.79 -32.11 12.67
C ASP A 477 11.01 -33.56 12.21
N ASP A 478 10.78 -33.82 10.92
CA ASP A 478 11.50 -34.83 10.12
C ASP A 478 11.51 -34.40 8.64
N GLU A 479 12.71 -34.39 8.03
CA GLU A 479 12.95 -34.08 6.62
C GLU A 479 12.75 -35.30 5.71
N ALA A 480 12.27 -35.08 4.47
CA ALA A 480 12.53 -35.96 3.34
C ALA A 480 12.36 -35.24 1.98
N ASP A 481 13.17 -35.72 1.04
CA ASP A 481 13.67 -35.16 -0.22
C ASP A 481 12.74 -35.29 -1.46
N ASP A 482 13.12 -34.62 -2.55
CA ASP A 482 12.47 -34.32 -3.85
C ASP A 482 11.68 -35.42 -4.61
N SER A 483 10.58 -35.05 -5.29
CA SER A 483 10.31 -35.31 -6.74
C SER A 483 8.90 -34.88 -7.23
N ASP A 484 8.83 -34.60 -8.54
CA ASP A 484 7.78 -33.99 -9.37
C ASP A 484 6.31 -34.47 -9.28
N SER A 485 5.44 -33.52 -9.65
CA SER A 485 4.13 -33.62 -10.34
C SER A 485 2.79 -33.62 -9.56
N ASP A 486 1.90 -32.78 -10.10
CA ASP A 486 0.43 -32.70 -10.02
C ASP A 486 -0.30 -32.13 -8.78
N ALA A 487 -0.81 -30.91 -9.01
CA ALA A 487 -2.13 -30.37 -8.66
C ALA A 487 -2.93 -30.99 -7.49
N ALA A 488 -3.04 -30.23 -6.39
CA ALA A 488 -4.29 -30.13 -5.62
C ALA A 488 -4.32 -28.88 -4.72
N THR A 489 -5.37 -28.11 -4.90
CA THR A 489 -5.91 -27.03 -4.06
C THR A 489 -5.77 -27.22 -2.54
N ARG A 490 -5.16 -26.25 -1.83
CA ARG A 490 -5.53 -25.93 -0.44
C ARG A 490 -5.52 -24.43 -0.13
N ARG A 491 -6.71 -24.01 0.27
CA ARG A 491 -7.22 -22.72 0.73
C ARG A 491 -6.56 -22.30 2.04
N TRP A 492 -5.87 -21.16 2.05
CA TRP A 492 -5.38 -20.51 3.27
C TRP A 492 -6.40 -19.48 3.74
N LYS A 493 -6.86 -19.61 4.99
CA LYS A 493 -7.77 -18.68 5.65
C LYS A 493 -6.94 -17.52 6.22
N ALA A 494 -7.18 -16.31 5.73
CA ALA A 494 -6.66 -15.08 6.33
C ALA A 494 -7.62 -14.61 7.42
N SER A 495 -7.07 -14.31 8.60
CA SER A 495 -7.75 -13.74 9.76
C SER A 495 -7.89 -12.23 9.59
N THR A 496 -9.14 -11.79 9.51
CA THR A 496 -9.60 -10.39 9.56
C THR A 496 -9.36 -9.76 10.92
N TRP A 497 -8.81 -8.54 10.92
CA TRP A 497 -8.73 -7.65 12.07
C TRP A 497 -10.07 -6.92 12.23
N THR A 498 -10.74 -7.14 13.35
CA THR A 498 -12.03 -6.51 13.67
C THR A 498 -11.84 -5.41 14.71
N THR A 499 -12.18 -4.18 14.33
CA THR A 499 -12.27 -3.00 15.18
C THR A 499 -13.54 -3.09 16.02
N LEU A 500 -13.42 -3.06 17.36
CA LEU A 500 -14.55 -3.05 18.29
C LEU A 500 -15.06 -1.62 18.48
N ALA A 501 -16.36 -1.45 18.22
CA ALA A 501 -17.15 -0.26 18.56
C ALA A 501 -17.86 -0.52 19.90
N ASP A 502 -17.74 0.42 20.83
CA ASP A 502 -18.47 0.45 22.09
C ASP A 502 -19.96 0.70 21.87
N GLN A 503 -20.81 -0.10 22.52
CA GLN A 503 -22.25 0.14 22.67
C GLN A 503 -22.62 0.26 24.15
N ASP A 504 -23.38 1.32 24.43
CA ASP A 504 -24.07 1.63 25.69
C ASP A 504 -25.04 0.52 26.16
N ILE A 505 -25.10 0.30 27.47
CA ILE A 505 -26.28 -0.28 28.16
C ILE A 505 -26.55 0.49 29.47
N HIS A 506 -27.84 0.81 29.68
CA HIS A 506 -28.41 1.64 30.74
C HIS A 506 -29.06 0.81 31.87
N LYS A 507 -29.13 1.42 33.09
CA LYS A 507 -30.00 1.20 34.29
C LYS A 507 -29.43 0.34 35.43
N ASP A 508 -29.64 0.59 36.73
CA ASP A 508 -30.27 1.65 37.56
C ASP A 508 -29.90 1.34 39.05
N ALA A 509 -29.59 2.33 39.91
CA ALA A 509 -29.93 2.34 41.36
C ALA A 509 -29.44 3.59 42.13
N GLN A 510 -30.42 4.45 42.46
CA GLN A 510 -30.64 5.32 43.65
C GLN A 510 -29.50 5.66 44.65
N SER A 511 -29.27 6.96 44.91
CA SER A 511 -29.82 7.66 46.11
C SER A 511 -29.43 9.16 46.22
N SER A 512 -30.47 10.02 46.35
CA SER A 512 -30.64 11.26 47.14
C SER A 512 -29.45 12.18 47.51
N TRP A 513 -29.51 13.48 47.18
CA TRP A 513 -29.77 14.63 48.10
C TRP A 513 -29.51 16.00 47.40
N ASP A 514 -30.61 16.73 47.15
CA ASP A 514 -30.88 18.13 47.55
C ASP A 514 -30.18 19.42 46.96
N VAL A 515 -31.04 20.20 46.24
CA VAL A 515 -31.31 21.68 46.21
C VAL A 515 -30.39 22.69 45.42
N PRO A 516 -30.84 23.93 45.05
CA PRO A 516 -31.46 24.25 43.74
C PRO A 516 -31.01 25.58 43.04
N HIS A 517 -31.63 25.83 41.88
CA HIS A 517 -32.17 27.10 41.34
C HIS A 517 -31.47 27.91 40.22
N SER A 518 -32.36 28.34 39.30
CA SER A 518 -32.35 29.40 38.27
C SER A 518 -31.70 29.02 36.92
N GLY A 519 -32.31 29.17 35.74
CA GLY A 519 -33.60 29.74 35.33
C GLY A 519 -33.43 30.51 34.01
N TRP A 520 -34.40 30.36 33.10
CA TRP A 520 -34.73 31.17 31.91
C TRP A 520 -34.25 30.69 30.52
N GLY A 521 -35.23 30.51 29.61
CA GLY A 521 -35.06 30.93 28.21
C GLY A 521 -35.55 29.99 27.09
N ASN A 522 -36.86 29.73 27.01
CA ASN A 522 -37.54 29.08 25.89
C ASN A 522 -37.37 29.83 24.55
N VAL A 523 -37.02 29.14 23.45
CA VAL A 523 -37.61 29.37 22.11
C VAL A 523 -37.77 28.03 21.40
N LYS A 524 -39.01 27.76 20.98
CA LYS A 524 -39.45 26.56 20.26
C LYS A 524 -39.07 26.63 18.78
N ALA A 525 -38.50 25.55 18.24
CA ALA A 525 -38.44 25.30 16.80
C ALA A 525 -39.64 24.42 16.39
N SER A 526 -40.38 24.87 15.39
CA SER A 526 -41.46 24.14 14.71
C SER A 526 -40.91 23.33 13.53
N GLU A 527 -41.45 22.14 13.37
CA GLU A 527 -41.23 21.14 12.33
C GLU A 527 -41.32 21.69 10.90
N ILE A 528 -40.33 21.38 10.06
CA ILE A 528 -40.50 21.21 8.61
C ILE A 528 -39.61 20.04 8.16
N TRP A 529 -40.27 19.03 7.58
CA TRP A 529 -39.72 17.91 6.82
C TRP A 529 -39.00 18.43 5.57
N SER A 530 -37.77 18.01 5.30
CA SER A 530 -37.19 18.11 3.95
C SER A 530 -36.11 17.06 3.72
N ASP A 531 -36.33 16.31 2.64
CA ASP A 531 -35.49 15.38 1.89
C ASP A 531 -33.97 15.59 2.02
N ALA A 532 -33.28 14.50 2.37
CA ALA A 532 -31.84 14.36 2.17
C ALA A 532 -31.58 13.96 0.70
N PRO A 533 -30.79 14.71 -0.08
CA PRO A 533 -30.37 14.26 -1.40
C PRO A 533 -29.28 13.18 -1.27
N GLN A 534 -29.46 12.08 -2.00
CA GLN A 534 -28.49 11.00 -2.15
C GLN A 534 -27.16 11.56 -2.71
N SER A 535 -26.07 11.32 -1.99
CA SER A 535 -24.71 11.68 -2.37
C SER A 535 -24.27 10.94 -3.63
N ALA A 536 -23.65 11.68 -4.56
CA ALA A 536 -22.96 11.14 -5.72
C ALA A 536 -21.88 10.13 -5.30
N LYS A 537 -21.84 9.00 -6.01
CA LYS A 537 -20.85 7.93 -5.85
C LYS A 537 -19.48 8.48 -6.26
N SER A 538 -18.50 8.33 -5.37
CA SER A 538 -17.11 8.70 -5.61
C SER A 538 -16.47 7.83 -6.70
N SER A 539 -15.76 8.48 -7.60
CA SER A 539 -15.15 7.98 -8.85
C SER A 539 -13.88 7.14 -8.65
N PHE A 540 -13.58 6.68 -7.44
CA PHE A 540 -12.47 5.73 -7.19
C PHE A 540 -12.93 4.29 -6.96
N THR A 541 -14.24 4.05 -6.89
CA THR A 541 -14.81 2.70 -6.79
C THR A 541 -15.35 2.27 -8.15
N GLY A 542 -14.43 1.93 -9.06
CA GLY A 542 -14.77 0.99 -10.12
C GLY A 542 -15.40 -0.24 -9.47
N TRP A 543 -16.53 -0.67 -9.99
CA TRP A 543 -17.34 -1.77 -9.47
C TRP A 543 -16.50 -3.07 -9.43
N ASP A 544 -15.77 -3.29 -8.34
CA ASP A 544 -15.15 -4.57 -8.02
C ASP A 544 -16.30 -5.51 -7.65
N GLY A 545 -16.40 -6.64 -8.37
CA GLY A 545 -17.55 -7.54 -8.34
C GLY A 545 -17.77 -8.31 -7.03
N ASP A 546 -17.86 -7.63 -5.89
CA ASP A 546 -18.24 -8.18 -4.58
C ASP A 546 -19.13 -7.19 -3.81
N GLN A 547 -20.37 -6.98 -4.27
CA GLN A 547 -21.46 -6.51 -3.42
C GLN A 547 -22.78 -7.20 -3.75
N SER A 548 -23.06 -8.30 -3.05
CA SER A 548 -24.44 -8.60 -2.65
C SER A 548 -24.43 -9.41 -1.35
N GLY A 549 -24.33 -8.68 -0.24
CA GLY A 549 -24.84 -9.14 1.05
C GLY A 549 -26.36 -9.01 1.03
N ASP A 550 -27.02 -10.14 1.19
CA ASP A 550 -28.46 -10.33 1.25
C ASP A 550 -29.09 -9.51 2.38
N THR A 551 -30.05 -8.64 2.07
CA THR A 551 -31.08 -8.23 3.05
C THR A 551 -32.44 -8.19 2.37
N THR A 552 -33.10 -9.33 2.43
CA THR A 552 -34.56 -9.43 2.39
C THR A 552 -35.21 -8.67 3.55
N SER A 553 -36.30 -7.97 3.22
CA SER A 553 -37.34 -7.32 4.07
C SER A 553 -37.20 -5.84 4.34
#